data_AF-A0A3P3XMT6-F1
#
_entry.id   AF-A0A3P3XMT6-F1
#
_cell.length_a   1.000
_cell.length_b   1.000
_cell.length_c   1.000
_cell.angle_alpha   90.00
_cell.angle_beta   90.00
_cell.angle_gamma   90.00
#
_symmetry.space_group_name_H-M   'P 1'
#
loop_
_entity.id
_entity.type
_entity.pdbx_description
1 polymer ?
#
loop_
_entity_poly.entity_id
_entity_poly.type
_entity_poly.pdbx_seq_one_letter_code
_entity_poly.pdbx_strand_id
1 'polypeptide(L)'
;MPYLSIGQLEKLLSVPASTLRFWEKSVPFLTPLRTKSGRRTYSLSEVALIARLKHLALDRKFGLRRAQRLLEFEMLYEDQDYRANIKALRDGILLLMMESGQWQQAYRDFTVNAKKSGKELFDGAEDQAFDGFH
;
A
#
# COMPACT_ATOMS: atom_id res chain seq x y z
N MET A 1 8.66 -12.74 10.98
CA MET A 1 9.39 -11.45 11.04
C MET A 1 9.51 -11.00 12.50
N PRO A 2 10.56 -10.27 12.89
CA PRO A 2 10.79 -9.91 14.29
C PRO A 2 9.79 -8.87 14.79
N TYR A 3 9.32 -9.04 16.03
CA TYR A 3 8.50 -8.06 16.74
C TYR A 3 9.37 -7.26 17.71
N LEU A 4 9.11 -5.97 17.83
CA LEU A 4 9.80 -5.05 18.72
C LEU A 4 9.01 -4.84 20.00
N SER A 5 9.67 -4.78 21.15
CA SER A 5 9.05 -4.33 22.40
C SER A 5 8.96 -2.80 22.46
N ILE A 6 8.11 -2.26 23.34
CA ILE A 6 7.98 -0.80 23.51
C ILE A 6 9.30 -0.12 23.87
N GLY A 7 10.17 -0.77 24.65
CA GLY A 7 11.47 -0.23 25.00
C GLY A 7 12.46 -0.23 23.84
N GLN A 8 12.36 -1.20 22.93
CA GLN A 8 13.15 -1.16 21.68
C GLN A 8 12.63 -0.08 20.73
N LEU A 9 11.30 0.08 20.65
CA LEU A 9 10.66 1.11 19.84
C LEU A 9 11.01 2.53 20.33
N GLU A 10 11.00 2.75 21.64
CA GLU A 10 11.42 4.00 22.28
C GLU A 10 12.86 4.37 21.92
N LYS A 11 13.79 3.41 22.01
CA LYS A 11 15.19 3.62 21.60
C LYS A 11 15.31 3.92 20.11
N LEU A 12 14.60 3.16 19.27
CA LEU A 12 14.65 3.28 17.81
C LEU A 12 14.13 4.64 17.33
N LEU A 13 12.99 5.09 17.87
CA LEU A 13 12.34 6.31 17.41
C LEU A 13 12.72 7.53 18.24
N SER A 14 13.41 7.35 19.36
CA SER A 14 13.69 8.40 20.35
C SER A 14 12.42 9.11 20.81
N VAL A 15 11.32 8.35 20.95
CA VAL A 15 10.02 8.83 21.44
C VAL A 15 9.72 8.14 22.76
N PRO A 16 9.42 8.90 23.85
CA PRO A 16 9.16 8.31 25.15
C PRO A 16 8.03 7.27 25.11
N ALA A 17 8.18 6.18 25.86
CA ALA A 17 7.17 5.13 25.93
C ALA A 17 5.78 5.64 26.39
N SER A 18 5.74 6.72 27.19
CA SER A 18 4.50 7.40 27.58
C SER A 18 3.77 8.02 26.38
N THR A 19 4.52 8.63 25.44
CA THR A 19 4.00 9.24 24.23
C THR A 19 3.52 8.17 23.24
N LEU A 20 4.28 7.09 23.09
CA LEU A 20 3.87 5.93 22.28
C LEU A 20 2.53 5.36 22.77
N ARG A 21 2.39 5.14 24.08
CA ARG A 21 1.12 4.68 24.69
C ARG A 21 -0.04 5.67 24.50
N PHE A 22 0.27 6.96 24.49
CA PHE A 22 -0.74 7.98 24.22
C PHE A 22 -1.20 7.95 22.76
N TRP A 23 -0.27 7.77 21.81
CA TRP A 23 -0.60 7.63 20.39
C TRP A 23 -1.42 6.36 20.13
N GLU A 24 -1.08 5.22 20.74
CA GLU A 24 -1.89 3.99 20.67
C GLU A 24 -3.35 4.20 21.08
N LYS A 25 -3.60 5.03 22.09
CA LYS A 25 -4.96 5.35 22.54
C LYS A 25 -5.69 6.32 21.62
N SER A 26 -4.93 7.19 20.95
CA SER A 26 -5.48 8.30 20.16
C SER A 26 -5.66 7.95 18.69
N VAL A 27 -4.87 7.00 18.19
CA VAL A 27 -4.82 6.61 16.79
C VAL A 27 -5.35 5.17 16.68
N PRO A 28 -6.59 4.99 16.19
CA PRO A 28 -7.32 3.73 16.31
C PRO A 28 -6.70 2.59 15.49
N PHE A 29 -5.94 2.89 14.44
CA PHE A 29 -5.26 1.91 13.60
C PHE A 29 -3.86 1.53 14.10
N LEU A 30 -3.38 2.10 15.22
CA LEU A 30 -2.16 1.66 15.90
C LEU A 30 -2.51 0.64 16.98
N THR A 31 -2.63 -0.63 16.59
CA THR A 31 -3.09 -1.72 17.46
C THR A 31 -1.97 -2.73 17.78
N PRO A 32 -1.06 -2.41 18.73
CA PRO A 32 0.05 -3.30 19.07
C PRO A 32 -0.45 -4.66 19.54
N LEU A 33 0.19 -5.71 19.02
CA LEU A 33 -0.05 -7.06 19.50
C LEU A 33 0.36 -7.17 20.98
N ARG A 34 -0.36 -8.03 21.71
CA ARG A 34 -0.03 -8.36 23.09
C ARG A 34 0.50 -9.78 23.16
N THR A 35 1.62 -9.96 23.84
CA THR A 35 2.13 -11.30 24.17
C THR A 35 1.21 -12.00 25.17
N LYS A 36 1.40 -13.31 25.36
CA LYS A 36 0.73 -14.10 26.42
C LYS A 36 0.93 -13.51 27.83
N SER A 37 2.04 -12.81 28.05
CA SER A 37 2.37 -12.12 29.31
C SER A 37 1.84 -10.67 29.38
N GLY A 38 1.09 -10.22 28.39
CA GLY A 38 0.48 -8.88 28.35
C GLY A 38 1.41 -7.75 27.91
N ARG A 39 2.62 -8.05 27.42
CA ARG A 39 3.57 -7.03 26.92
C ARG A 39 3.20 -6.64 25.49
N ARG A 40 3.36 -5.36 25.16
CA ARG A 40 3.14 -4.83 23.80
C ARG A 40 4.31 -5.20 22.90
N THR A 41 3.96 -5.66 21.71
CA THR A 41 4.88 -6.00 20.63
C THR A 41 4.41 -5.35 19.33
N TYR A 42 5.34 -4.74 18.61
CA TYR A 42 5.09 -4.01 17.38
C TYR A 42 5.72 -4.77 16.21
N SER A 43 4.92 -5.04 15.20
CA SER A 43 5.38 -5.50 13.89
C SER A 43 6.13 -4.40 13.15
N LEU A 44 6.86 -4.77 12.09
CA LEU A 44 7.58 -3.81 11.26
C LEU A 44 6.66 -2.78 10.60
N SER A 45 5.45 -3.18 10.19
CA SER A 45 4.45 -2.27 9.63
C SER A 45 3.98 -1.24 10.65
N GLU A 46 3.70 -1.66 11.89
CA GLU A 46 3.34 -0.73 12.97
C GLU A 46 4.49 0.23 13.31
N VAL A 47 5.73 -0.26 13.31
CA VAL A 47 6.90 0.59 13.51
C VAL A 47 7.01 1.65 12.41
N ALA A 48 6.77 1.28 11.16
CA ALA A 48 6.76 2.22 10.04
C ALA A 48 5.66 3.29 10.19
N LEU A 49 4.44 2.88 10.56
CA LEU A 49 3.33 3.80 10.81
C LEU A 49 3.64 4.76 11.96
N ILE A 50 4.20 4.27 13.06
CA ILE A 50 4.57 5.10 14.22
C ILE A 50 5.71 6.06 13.86
N ALA A 51 6.69 5.62 13.06
CA ALA A 51 7.76 6.48 12.56
C ALA A 51 7.22 7.60 11.66
N ARG A 52 6.25 7.27 10.77
CA ARG A 52 5.59 8.27 9.93
C ARG A 52 4.76 9.25 10.76
N LEU A 53 3.99 8.74 11.73
CA LEU A 53 3.23 9.57 12.67
C LEU A 53 4.14 10.52 13.44
N LYS A 54 5.30 10.05 13.91
CA LYS A 54 6.32 10.88 14.56
C LYS A 54 6.75 12.02 13.67
N HIS A 55 7.09 11.72 12.41
CA HIS A 55 7.52 12.75 11.46
C HIS A 55 6.45 13.83 11.26
N LEU A 56 5.19 13.40 11.06
CA LEU A 56 4.07 14.31 10.88
C LEU A 56 3.78 15.13 12.14
N ALA A 57 3.79 14.50 13.32
CA ALA A 57 3.40 15.15 14.56
C ALA A 57 4.49 16.06 15.14
N LEU A 58 5.75 15.59 15.16
CA LEU A 58 6.86 16.26 15.84
C LEU A 58 7.70 17.09 14.87
N ASP A 59 8.17 16.50 13.77
CA ASP A 59 9.09 17.17 12.85
C ASP A 59 8.37 18.25 12.03
N ARG A 60 7.18 17.92 11.51
CA ARG A 60 6.30 18.86 10.78
C ARG A 60 5.43 19.71 11.71
N LYS A 61 5.47 19.45 13.02
CA LYS A 61 4.68 20.14 14.06
C LYS A 61 3.18 20.15 13.79
N PHE A 62 2.66 19.13 13.12
CA PHE A 62 1.22 18.98 12.99
C PHE A 62 0.66 18.47 14.32
N GLY A 63 -0.43 19.08 14.82
CA GLY A 63 -1.14 18.53 15.96
C GLY A 63 -1.58 17.08 15.68
N LEU A 64 -1.63 16.24 16.71
CA LEU A 64 -1.83 14.79 16.56
C LEU A 64 -3.04 14.41 15.69
N ARG A 65 -4.17 15.13 15.84
CA ARG A 65 -5.36 14.91 14.99
C ARG A 65 -5.11 15.15 13.51
N ARG A 66 -4.31 16.17 13.16
CA ARG A 66 -3.97 16.47 11.77
C ARG A 66 -2.97 15.44 11.23
N ALA A 67 -1.97 15.08 12.04
CA ALA A 67 -1.01 14.04 11.69
C ALA A 67 -1.70 12.70 11.43
N GLN A 68 -2.66 12.32 12.28
CA GLN A 68 -3.47 11.12 12.10
C GLN A 68 -4.23 11.12 10.77
N ARG A 69 -4.96 12.19 10.45
CA ARG A 69 -5.72 12.26 9.18
C ARG A 69 -4.83 12.20 7.95
N LEU A 70 -3.66 12.83 8.00
CA LEU A 70 -2.69 12.76 6.91
C LEU A 70 -2.14 11.33 6.76
N LEU A 71 -1.81 10.67 7.86
CA LEU A 71 -1.34 9.29 7.83
C LEU A 71 -2.41 8.33 7.30
N GLU A 72 -3.67 8.51 7.69
CA GLU A 72 -4.79 7.72 7.17
C GLU A 72 -5.01 7.95 5.68
N PHE A 73 -4.88 9.19 5.20
CA PHE A 73 -4.91 9.51 3.78
C PHE A 73 -3.76 8.82 3.02
N GLU A 74 -2.53 8.91 3.55
CA GLU A 74 -1.37 8.19 2.98
C GLU A 74 -1.66 6.68 2.90
N MET A 75 -2.14 6.06 3.98
CA MET A 75 -2.44 4.62 3.98
C MET A 75 -3.52 4.20 2.96
N LEU A 76 -4.52 5.05 2.69
CA LEU A 76 -5.63 4.73 1.79
C LEU A 76 -5.31 5.01 0.33
N TYR A 77 -4.53 6.06 0.05
CA TYR A 77 -4.34 6.57 -1.32
C TYR A 77 -2.93 6.34 -1.86
N GLU A 78 -1.90 6.20 -1.03
CA GLU A 78 -0.51 6.07 -1.50
C GLU A 78 -0.30 4.76 -2.29
N ASP A 79 -0.93 3.65 -1.87
CA ASP A 79 -0.93 2.38 -2.63
C ASP A 79 -1.76 2.44 -3.93
N GLN A 80 -2.83 3.24 -3.94
CA GLN A 80 -3.64 3.44 -5.15
C GLN A 80 -2.90 4.30 -6.17
N ASP A 81 -2.22 5.34 -5.70
CA ASP A 81 -1.40 6.22 -6.53
C ASP A 81 -0.21 5.49 -7.12
N TYR A 82 0.51 4.65 -6.36
CA TYR A 82 1.58 3.83 -6.92
C TYR A 82 1.06 2.83 -7.97
N ARG A 83 -0.07 2.17 -7.72
CA ARG A 83 -0.67 1.26 -8.71
C ARG A 83 -1.14 2.00 -9.96
N ALA A 84 -1.74 3.17 -9.80
CA ALA A 84 -2.15 4.03 -10.91
C ALA A 84 -0.94 4.52 -11.71
N ASN A 85 0.13 4.96 -11.03
CA ASN A 85 1.38 5.39 -11.64
C ASN A 85 2.08 4.25 -12.40
N ILE A 86 2.17 3.05 -11.81
CA ILE A 86 2.71 1.86 -12.46
C ILE A 86 1.88 1.52 -13.71
N LYS A 87 0.55 1.56 -13.61
CA LYS A 87 -0.34 1.33 -14.75
C LYS A 87 -0.10 2.37 -15.85
N ALA A 88 -0.06 3.65 -15.52
CA ALA A 88 0.17 4.73 -16.48
C ALA A 88 1.54 4.61 -17.17
N LEU A 89 2.60 4.30 -16.41
CA LEU A 89 3.92 4.05 -16.96
C LEU A 89 3.93 2.84 -17.89
N ARG A 90 3.27 1.73 -17.50
CA ARG A 90 3.13 0.54 -18.34
C ARG A 90 2.41 0.86 -19.64
N ASP A 91 1.28 1.56 -19.56
CA ASP A 91 0.47 1.91 -20.73
C ASP A 91 1.26 2.83 -21.68
N GLY A 92 2.03 3.78 -21.14
CA GLY A 92 2.93 4.65 -21.93
C GLY A 92 4.09 3.88 -22.59
N ILE A 93 4.72 2.95 -21.87
CA ILE A 93 5.77 2.07 -22.42
C ILE A 93 5.19 1.22 -23.55
N LEU A 94 4.00 0.63 -23.36
CA LEU A 94 3.33 -0.16 -24.39
C LEU A 94 3.05 0.66 -25.64
N LEU A 95 2.59 1.91 -25.50
CA LEU A 95 2.36 2.80 -26.64
C LEU A 95 3.65 3.06 -27.44
N LEU A 96 4.74 3.41 -26.74
CA LEU A 96 6.06 3.62 -27.36
C LEU A 96 6.60 2.34 -28.02
N MET A 97 6.39 1.18 -27.39
CA MET A 97 6.75 -0.11 -27.98
C MET A 97 5.92 -0.41 -29.23
N MET A 98 4.64 -0.04 -29.26
CA MET A 98 3.76 -0.17 -30.42
C MET A 98 4.11 0.83 -31.53
N GLU A 99 4.71 1.97 -31.22
CA GLU A 99 5.26 2.89 -32.24
C GLU A 99 6.55 2.37 -32.86
N SER A 100 7.30 1.52 -32.14
CA SER A 100 8.43 0.80 -32.74
C SER A 100 7.89 -0.20 -33.78
N GLY A 101 8.19 0.03 -35.06
CA GLY A 101 7.57 -0.68 -36.18
C GLY A 101 7.67 -2.21 -36.17
N GLN A 102 8.59 -2.79 -35.38
CA GLN A 102 8.75 -4.23 -35.23
C GLN A 102 7.58 -4.90 -34.48
N TRP A 103 6.98 -4.22 -33.51
CA TRP A 103 5.88 -4.78 -32.71
C TRP A 103 4.53 -4.67 -33.42
N GLN A 104 4.33 -3.65 -34.26
CA GLN A 104 3.09 -3.53 -35.04
C GLN A 104 2.89 -4.71 -35.98
N GLN A 105 3.97 -5.17 -36.61
CA GLN A 105 3.92 -6.27 -37.57
C GLN A 105 3.66 -7.59 -36.84
N ALA A 106 4.41 -7.86 -35.76
CA ALA A 106 4.19 -9.03 -34.91
C ALA A 106 2.77 -9.09 -34.29
N TYR A 107 2.22 -7.94 -33.85
CA TYR A 107 0.87 -7.87 -33.29
C TYR A 107 -0.24 -8.01 -34.35
N ARG A 108 -0.07 -7.39 -35.53
CA ARG A 108 -0.98 -7.62 -36.67
C ARG A 108 -0.97 -9.08 -37.10
N ASP A 109 0.20 -9.69 -37.22
CA ASP A 109 0.33 -11.09 -37.62
C ASP A 109 -0.31 -12.02 -36.57
N PHE A 110 -0.13 -11.73 -35.28
CA PHE A 110 -0.76 -12.46 -34.17
C PHE A 110 -2.29 -12.32 -34.17
N THR A 111 -2.82 -11.11 -34.28
CA THR A 111 -4.28 -10.86 -34.26
C THR A 111 -4.99 -11.44 -35.49
N VAL A 112 -4.34 -11.40 -36.66
CA VAL A 112 -4.84 -12.05 -37.88
C VAL A 112 -4.85 -13.58 -37.74
N ASN A 113 -3.83 -14.17 -37.10
CA ASN A 113 -3.80 -15.61 -36.81
C ASN A 113 -4.82 -16.04 -35.73
N ALA A 114 -5.00 -15.24 -34.68
CA ALA A 114 -5.98 -15.49 -33.63
C ALA A 114 -7.41 -15.49 -34.18
N LYS A 115 -7.71 -14.58 -35.12
CA LYS A 115 -9.01 -14.49 -35.81
C LYS A 115 -9.24 -15.69 -36.75
N LYS A 116 -8.19 -16.23 -37.36
CA LYS A 116 -8.24 -17.51 -38.13
C LYS A 116 -8.44 -18.74 -37.24
N SER A 117 -8.02 -18.68 -35.97
CA SER A 117 -8.12 -19.80 -35.01
C SER A 117 -9.47 -19.90 -34.29
N GLY A 118 -10.41 -18.96 -34.51
CA GLY A 118 -11.76 -19.03 -33.94
C GLY A 118 -11.84 -18.98 -32.41
N LYS A 119 -10.81 -18.44 -31.73
CA LYS A 119 -10.84 -18.25 -30.28
C LYS A 119 -11.11 -16.78 -30.00
N GLU A 120 -12.36 -16.45 -29.67
CA GLU A 120 -12.72 -15.09 -29.27
C GLU A 120 -11.92 -14.71 -28.02
N LEU A 121 -11.19 -13.60 -28.12
CA LEU A 121 -10.14 -13.23 -27.17
C LEU A 121 -10.70 -12.63 -25.86
N PHE A 122 -12.02 -12.47 -25.74
CA PHE A 122 -12.67 -11.78 -24.61
C PHE A 122 -14.03 -12.37 -24.21
N ASP A 123 -14.32 -13.63 -24.53
CA ASP A 123 -15.57 -14.27 -24.09
C ASP A 123 -15.32 -15.16 -22.86
N GLY A 124 -15.07 -14.53 -21.70
CA GLY A 124 -14.80 -15.27 -20.47
C GLY A 124 -14.34 -14.47 -19.25
N ALA A 125 -14.81 -13.24 -19.05
CA ALA A 125 -14.61 -12.53 -17.78
C ALA A 125 -15.65 -11.42 -17.48
N GLU A 126 -16.94 -11.67 -17.74
CA GLU A 126 -18.03 -10.97 -17.05
C GLU A 126 -19.10 -11.99 -16.66
N ASP A 127 -18.92 -12.62 -15.50
CA ASP A 127 -19.94 -12.85 -14.48
C ASP A 127 -19.42 -13.83 -13.42
N GLN A 128 -19.71 -13.52 -12.15
CA GLN A 128 -19.45 -14.30 -10.92
C GLN A 128 -18.11 -14.03 -10.19
N ALA A 129 -18.08 -12.94 -9.42
CA ALA A 129 -17.90 -12.98 -7.95
C ALA A 129 -17.73 -11.56 -7.38
N PHE A 130 -18.81 -10.77 -7.42
CA PHE A 130 -18.99 -9.67 -6.48
C PHE A 130 -20.18 -10.04 -5.60
N ASP A 131 -19.92 -10.90 -4.61
CA ASP A 131 -20.86 -11.21 -3.55
C ASP A 131 -20.09 -11.31 -2.24
N GLY A 132 -20.41 -10.46 -1.27
CA GLY A 132 -19.89 -10.54 0.09
C GLY A 132 -19.25 -9.28 0.68
N PHE A 133 -19.99 -8.16 0.75
CA PHE A 133 -19.85 -7.23 1.89
C PHE A 133 -20.92 -7.58 2.93
N HIS A 134 -20.49 -8.23 4.01
CA HIS A 134 -21.15 -8.23 5.32
C HIS A 134 -20.11 -7.89 6.37
#